data_AF-E1QR37-F1
#
_entry.id   AF-E1QR37-F1
#
_cell.length_a   1.000
_cell.length_b   1.000
_cell.length_c   1.000
_cell.angle_alpha   90.00
_cell.angle_beta   90.00
_cell.angle_gamma   90.00
#
_symmetry.space_group_name_H-M   'P 1'
#
loop_
_entity.id
_entity.type
_entity.pdbx_description
1 polymer ?
#
loop_
_entity_poly.entity_id
_entity_poly.type
_entity_poly.pdbx_seq_one_letter_code
_entity_poly.pdbx_strand_id
1 'polypeptide(L)'
;MITSYKVPTVLVIGRVGKELAVWSIDGTTTTLGNINGIELVNELKVDRQVTGHVAIASFGQYVIKAMDMGSRYGSYTLSEDSLVRIPSRGGVDLRKYNDWVTIRNAFILIGDPNSGYSDYYPLICPYRVGDTLFINAGYAGSGSVRTVLTILGILRNYASIGRVNTSCMCRIPSMPLEIALISGDKYLLVRTYMNDGQAVMGSKYLILLTRGGNVISKYSTNNDPIDVVVKMLNEMRSA
;
A
#
# COMPACT_ATOMS: atom_id res chain seq x y z
N MET A 1 -16.39 -4.00 -6.42
CA MET A 1 -16.29 -5.40 -5.94
C MET A 1 -14.83 -5.75 -5.68
N ILE A 2 -14.53 -6.55 -4.64
CA ILE A 2 -13.17 -6.99 -4.32
C ILE A 2 -13.01 -8.44 -4.79
N THR A 3 -12.10 -8.69 -5.73
CA THR A 3 -11.88 -10.05 -6.27
C THR A 3 -11.13 -10.92 -5.26
N SER A 4 -11.63 -12.14 -5.08
CA SER A 4 -11.17 -13.12 -4.10
C SER A 4 -10.57 -14.35 -4.80
N TYR A 5 -9.31 -14.68 -4.53
CA TYR A 5 -8.60 -15.81 -5.15
C TYR A 5 -8.34 -16.94 -4.13
N LYS A 6 -8.55 -18.20 -4.53
CA LYS A 6 -8.21 -19.40 -3.73
C LYS A 6 -6.74 -19.79 -3.95
N VAL A 7 -6.03 -20.26 -2.93
CA VAL A 7 -4.60 -20.65 -3.03
C VAL A 7 -4.44 -21.93 -3.87
N PRO A 8 -3.41 -22.08 -4.74
CA PRO A 8 -2.30 -21.17 -5.04
C PRO A 8 -2.49 -20.33 -6.32
N THR A 9 -2.13 -19.04 -6.26
CA THR A 9 -2.25 -18.13 -7.41
C THR A 9 -1.06 -17.19 -7.48
N VAL A 10 -0.53 -17.01 -8.70
CA VAL A 10 0.37 -15.90 -9.06
C VAL A 10 -0.46 -14.90 -9.88
N LEU A 11 -0.44 -13.64 -9.46
CA LEU A 11 -1.09 -12.53 -10.15
C LEU A 11 -0.03 -11.50 -10.52
N VAL A 12 0.13 -11.18 -11.80
CA VAL A 12 1.02 -10.11 -12.26
C VAL A 12 0.20 -8.84 -12.42
N ILE A 13 0.52 -7.82 -11.64
CA ILE A 13 -0.16 -6.53 -11.67
C ILE A 13 0.81 -5.51 -12.24
N GLY A 14 0.43 -4.85 -13.34
CA GLY A 14 1.27 -3.89 -14.02
C GLY A 14 0.52 -2.63 -14.42
N ARG A 15 1.10 -1.86 -15.34
CA ARG A 15 0.50 -0.65 -15.91
C ARG A 15 0.51 -0.70 -17.44
N VAL A 16 -0.61 -0.35 -18.06
CA VAL A 16 -0.73 -0.08 -19.51
C VAL A 16 -1.13 1.38 -19.67
N GLY A 17 -0.24 2.21 -20.24
CA GLY A 17 -0.51 3.64 -20.38
C GLY A 17 -0.55 4.36 -19.02
N LYS A 18 -1.73 4.75 -18.53
CA LYS A 18 -1.96 5.29 -17.16
C LYS A 18 -2.76 4.33 -16.26
N GLU A 19 -3.15 3.17 -16.79
CA GLU A 19 -4.11 2.27 -16.19
C GLU A 19 -3.42 1.06 -15.58
N LEU A 20 -3.92 0.57 -14.45
CA LEU A 20 -3.44 -0.66 -13.83
C LEU A 20 -3.97 -1.87 -14.60
N ALA A 21 -3.17 -2.91 -14.76
CA ALA A 21 -3.57 -4.16 -15.40
C ALA A 21 -3.25 -5.34 -14.49
N VAL A 22 -4.06 -6.40 -14.51
CA VAL A 22 -3.85 -7.64 -13.74
C VAL A 22 -3.85 -8.83 -14.70
N TRP A 23 -2.90 -9.74 -14.54
CA TRP A 23 -2.78 -11.02 -15.24
C TRP A 23 -2.78 -12.17 -14.24
N SER A 24 -3.60 -13.19 -14.50
CA SER A 24 -3.65 -14.43 -13.70
C SER A 24 -2.94 -15.57 -14.40
N ILE A 25 -2.44 -16.54 -13.61
CA ILE A 25 -1.75 -17.74 -14.09
C ILE A 25 -2.63 -18.65 -14.97
N ASP A 26 -3.95 -18.45 -14.93
CA ASP A 26 -4.92 -19.07 -15.85
C ASP A 26 -4.89 -18.47 -17.28
N GLY A 27 -4.04 -17.46 -17.52
CA GLY A 27 -3.84 -16.84 -18.82
C GLY A 27 -4.81 -15.69 -19.12
N THR A 28 -5.53 -15.17 -18.13
CA THR A 28 -6.49 -14.07 -18.30
C THR A 28 -5.92 -12.71 -17.85
N THR A 29 -5.94 -11.69 -18.73
CA THR A 29 -5.47 -10.33 -18.44
C THR A 29 -6.59 -9.29 -18.46
N THR A 30 -6.86 -8.66 -17.33
CA THR A 30 -7.81 -7.55 -17.24
C THR A 30 -7.09 -6.20 -17.17
N THR A 31 -7.41 -5.30 -18.09
CA THR A 31 -7.07 -3.87 -17.96
C THR A 31 -8.09 -3.21 -17.03
N LEU A 32 -7.62 -2.73 -15.89
CA LEU A 32 -8.42 -1.97 -14.94
C LEU A 32 -8.30 -0.50 -15.32
N GLY A 33 -9.26 0.02 -16.09
CA GLY A 33 -9.29 1.43 -16.49
C GLY A 33 -9.32 2.42 -15.32
N ASN A 34 -9.84 3.63 -15.53
CA ASN A 34 -10.19 4.54 -14.42
C ASN A 34 -11.31 3.93 -13.58
N ILE A 35 -10.98 3.06 -12.61
CA ILE A 35 -11.98 2.21 -11.96
C ILE A 35 -12.08 2.51 -10.46
N ASN A 36 -13.27 3.00 -10.10
CA ASN A 36 -13.95 2.69 -8.84
C ASN A 36 -14.19 1.19 -8.76
N GLY A 37 -13.55 0.47 -7.82
CA GLY A 37 -13.29 -0.98 -7.85
C GLY A 37 -14.39 -1.92 -8.40
N ILE A 38 -14.02 -2.89 -9.25
CA ILE A 38 -14.96 -3.84 -9.92
C ILE A 38 -14.43 -5.29 -10.01
N GLU A 39 -15.39 -6.22 -10.04
CA GLU A 39 -15.35 -7.70 -10.17
C GLU A 39 -15.06 -8.19 -11.60
N LEU A 40 -14.63 -9.45 -11.77
CA LEU A 40 -14.30 -10.01 -13.10
C LEU A 40 -15.01 -11.32 -13.42
N VAL A 41 -15.60 -11.35 -14.62
CA VAL A 41 -16.36 -12.45 -15.21
C VAL A 41 -15.79 -12.67 -16.62
N ASN A 42 -14.98 -13.71 -16.78
CA ASN A 42 -14.47 -14.30 -18.05
C ASN A 42 -13.23 -13.67 -18.76
N GLU A 43 -12.63 -14.53 -19.60
CA GLU A 43 -11.21 -14.71 -20.01
C GLU A 43 -10.58 -13.62 -20.94
N LEU A 44 -9.25 -13.37 -20.88
CA LEU A 44 -8.58 -12.30 -21.68
C LEU A 44 -7.08 -12.51 -22.09
N LYS A 45 -6.73 -12.21 -23.36
CA LYS A 45 -5.36 -12.15 -23.98
C LYS A 45 -4.85 -10.69 -24.16
N VAL A 46 -3.55 -10.44 -24.35
CA VAL A 46 -2.98 -9.06 -24.54
C VAL A 46 -2.03 -8.92 -25.73
N ASP A 47 -2.28 -7.89 -26.55
CA ASP A 47 -1.48 -7.46 -27.72
C ASP A 47 -0.67 -6.15 -27.49
N ARG A 48 -0.39 -5.74 -26.24
CA ARG A 48 0.35 -4.49 -25.91
C ARG A 48 1.40 -4.66 -24.80
N GLN A 49 2.50 -3.91 -24.90
CA GLN A 49 3.58 -3.88 -23.91
C GLN A 49 3.10 -3.24 -22.59
N VAL A 50 2.98 -4.06 -21.55
CA VAL A 50 2.71 -3.64 -20.18
C VAL A 50 4.04 -3.17 -19.55
N THR A 51 4.04 -2.15 -18.70
CA THR A 51 5.22 -1.61 -17.98
C THR A 51 4.89 -1.49 -16.49
N GLY A 52 5.85 -1.54 -15.57
CA GLY A 52 5.52 -1.32 -14.15
C GLY A 52 4.92 -2.54 -13.43
N HIS A 53 5.50 -3.72 -13.58
CA HIS A 53 4.91 -4.98 -13.12
C HIS A 53 5.34 -5.37 -11.71
N VAL A 54 4.42 -6.01 -10.98
CA VAL A 54 4.66 -6.74 -9.75
C VAL A 54 3.95 -8.08 -9.83
N ALA A 55 4.70 -9.17 -9.67
CA ALA A 55 4.10 -10.47 -9.45
C ALA A 55 3.81 -10.66 -7.96
N ILE A 56 2.58 -11.03 -7.61
CA ILE A 56 2.16 -11.34 -6.25
C ILE A 56 1.79 -12.82 -6.21
N ALA A 57 2.30 -13.53 -5.22
CA ALA A 57 1.99 -14.93 -5.05
C ALA A 57 1.62 -15.29 -3.61
N SER A 58 0.65 -16.21 -3.49
CA SER A 58 0.15 -16.77 -2.23
C SER A 58 0.15 -18.29 -2.33
N PHE A 59 0.79 -19.00 -1.38
CA PHE A 59 0.97 -20.46 -1.44
C PHE A 59 0.68 -21.22 -0.12
N GLY A 60 0.25 -20.56 0.97
CA GLY A 60 -0.01 -21.25 2.24
C GLY A 60 -0.14 -20.33 3.46
N GLN A 61 -0.25 -20.90 4.67
CA GLN A 61 -0.55 -20.20 5.93
C GLN A 61 0.26 -18.90 6.09
N TYR A 62 -0.38 -17.77 5.77
CA TYR A 62 0.08 -16.39 5.93
C TYR A 62 1.19 -15.83 5.03
N VAL A 63 1.64 -16.55 4.00
CA VAL A 63 2.73 -16.04 3.14
C VAL A 63 2.17 -15.40 1.86
N ILE A 64 2.33 -14.07 1.76
CA ILE A 64 2.09 -13.30 0.54
C ILE A 64 3.42 -12.67 0.15
N LYS A 65 3.90 -12.93 -1.06
CA LYS A 65 5.15 -12.36 -1.55
C LYS A 65 4.98 -11.59 -2.85
N ALA A 66 5.85 -10.61 -3.07
CA ALA A 66 5.96 -9.85 -4.31
C ALA A 66 7.36 -9.82 -4.88
N MET A 67 7.40 -9.65 -6.20
CA MET A 67 8.60 -9.39 -6.98
C MET A 67 8.28 -8.36 -8.06
N ASP A 68 9.17 -7.38 -8.24
CA ASP A 68 9.05 -6.42 -9.32
C ASP A 68 9.50 -7.05 -10.63
N MET A 69 8.73 -6.88 -11.71
CA MET A 69 9.04 -7.54 -12.99
C MET A 69 9.69 -6.62 -14.01
N GLY A 70 10.75 -5.93 -13.59
CA GLY A 70 11.49 -5.01 -14.45
C GLY A 70 10.75 -3.69 -14.67
N SER A 71 10.07 -3.16 -13.65
CA SER A 71 9.48 -1.83 -13.77
C SER A 71 10.58 -0.77 -13.96
N ARG A 72 10.39 0.11 -14.94
CA ARG A 72 11.36 1.18 -15.27
C ARG A 72 11.68 2.06 -14.05
N TYR A 73 10.69 2.33 -13.21
CA TYR A 73 10.83 3.20 -12.05
C TYR A 73 10.85 2.45 -10.70
N GLY A 74 10.88 1.11 -10.72
CA GLY A 74 10.80 0.31 -9.50
C GLY A 74 9.37 0.17 -8.96
N SER A 75 9.18 -0.84 -8.13
CA SER A 75 8.02 -0.98 -7.26
C SER A 75 8.51 -0.97 -5.83
N TYR A 76 7.73 -0.39 -4.93
CA TYR A 76 8.14 -0.13 -3.57
C TYR A 76 7.05 -0.56 -2.59
N THR A 77 7.46 -1.00 -1.41
CA THR A 77 6.55 -1.27 -0.32
C THR A 77 6.88 -0.41 0.89
N LEU A 78 5.86 -0.01 1.64
CA LEU A 78 6.07 0.68 2.89
C LEU A 78 6.46 -0.34 3.96
N SER A 79 7.69 -0.25 4.44
CA SER A 79 8.19 -0.99 5.60
C SER A 79 8.14 -0.10 6.85
N GLU A 80 8.29 -0.72 8.02
CA GLU A 80 8.49 -0.06 9.32
C GLU A 80 9.55 1.07 9.19
N ASP A 81 10.65 0.80 8.48
CA ASP A 81 11.85 1.66 8.48
C ASP A 81 12.09 2.49 7.21
N SER A 82 11.56 2.10 6.06
CA SER A 82 11.65 2.92 4.83
C SER A 82 10.61 2.57 3.78
N LEU A 83 10.55 3.38 2.72
CA LEU A 83 10.04 2.90 1.45
C LEU A 83 11.08 1.93 0.89
N VAL A 84 10.79 0.64 0.90
CA VAL A 84 11.72 -0.42 0.50
C VAL A 84 11.44 -0.80 -0.94
N ARG A 85 12.47 -0.77 -1.77
CA ARG A 85 12.36 -1.22 -3.17
C ARG A 85 12.17 -2.72 -3.23
N ILE A 86 11.15 -3.17 -3.94
CA ILE A 86 10.92 -4.59 -4.23
C ILE A 86 11.99 -5.04 -5.24
N PRO A 87 12.71 -6.14 -4.97
CA PRO A 87 13.70 -6.71 -5.89
C PRO A 87 13.11 -6.92 -7.28
N SER A 88 13.88 -6.53 -8.29
CA SER A 88 13.46 -6.58 -9.69
C SER A 88 14.07 -7.77 -10.40
N ARG A 89 13.23 -8.58 -11.06
CA ARG A 89 13.64 -9.70 -11.93
C ARG A 89 12.82 -9.64 -13.22
N GLY A 90 13.41 -9.93 -14.37
CA GLY A 90 12.62 -10.11 -15.59
C GLY A 90 11.85 -11.43 -15.52
N GLY A 91 10.52 -11.38 -15.39
CA GLY A 91 9.65 -12.58 -15.43
C GLY A 91 9.36 -13.24 -14.07
N VAL A 92 8.32 -14.09 -14.04
CA VAL A 92 7.94 -14.90 -12.87
C VAL A 92 8.69 -16.22 -12.94
N ASP A 93 9.61 -16.44 -12.00
CA ASP A 93 10.24 -17.76 -11.78
C ASP A 93 9.94 -18.24 -10.37
N LEU A 94 9.03 -19.21 -10.26
CA LEU A 94 8.63 -19.80 -8.98
C LEU A 94 9.77 -20.58 -8.30
N ARG A 95 10.79 -21.02 -9.05
CA ARG A 95 11.99 -21.66 -8.46
C ARG A 95 12.80 -20.66 -7.62
N LYS A 96 12.63 -19.36 -7.87
CA LYS A 96 13.27 -18.26 -7.13
C LYS A 96 12.34 -17.60 -6.10
N TYR A 97 11.24 -18.27 -5.71
CA TYR A 97 10.26 -17.75 -4.76
C TYR A 97 10.85 -17.31 -3.41
N ASN A 98 11.96 -17.91 -2.98
CA ASN A 98 12.62 -17.53 -1.75
C ASN A 98 13.20 -16.10 -1.80
N ASP A 99 13.52 -15.59 -3.00
CA ASP A 99 14.05 -14.24 -3.22
C ASP A 99 12.95 -13.16 -3.23
N TRP A 100 11.68 -13.54 -3.23
CA TRP A 100 10.56 -12.60 -3.27
C TRP A 100 10.37 -11.97 -1.88
N VAL A 101 9.90 -10.71 -1.84
CA VAL A 101 9.69 -9.97 -0.61
C VAL A 101 8.33 -10.29 -0.02
N THR A 102 8.27 -10.53 1.30
CA THR A 102 6.99 -10.75 1.99
C THR A 102 6.27 -9.41 2.21
N ILE A 103 4.99 -9.35 1.84
CA ILE A 103 4.22 -8.08 1.67
C ILE A 103 2.81 -8.18 2.29
N ARG A 104 2.66 -8.88 3.40
CA ARG A 104 1.36 -9.08 4.05
C ARG A 104 0.82 -7.76 4.60
N ASN A 105 -0.41 -7.38 4.20
CA ASN A 105 -1.07 -6.12 4.58
C ASN A 105 -0.22 -4.87 4.27
N ALA A 106 0.63 -4.99 3.25
CA ALA A 106 1.58 -3.96 2.90
C ALA A 106 1.00 -3.05 1.82
N PHE A 107 1.29 -1.76 1.94
CA PHE A 107 1.09 -0.81 0.86
C PHE A 107 2.18 -1.03 -0.19
N ILE A 108 1.80 -1.23 -1.45
CA ILE A 108 2.71 -1.35 -2.58
C ILE A 108 2.42 -0.21 -3.54
N LEU A 109 3.47 0.54 -3.89
CA LEU A 109 3.47 1.61 -4.85
C LEU A 109 4.20 1.14 -6.11
N ILE A 110 3.59 1.29 -7.27
CA ILE A 110 4.26 1.03 -8.55
C ILE A 110 4.78 2.36 -9.10
N GLY A 111 6.09 2.47 -9.21
CA GLY A 111 6.80 3.69 -9.58
C GLY A 111 7.46 4.39 -8.39
N ASP A 112 8.47 5.20 -8.69
CA ASP A 112 9.22 5.97 -7.70
C ASP A 112 8.67 7.39 -7.57
N PRO A 113 8.15 7.79 -6.40
CA PRO A 113 7.62 9.12 -6.17
C PRO A 113 8.68 10.23 -6.24
N ASN A 114 9.97 9.89 -6.12
CA ASN A 114 11.07 10.84 -6.25
C ASN A 114 11.50 11.06 -7.71
N SER A 115 11.06 10.20 -8.63
CA SER A 115 11.44 10.30 -10.05
C SER A 115 10.74 11.43 -10.81
N GLY A 116 9.72 12.06 -10.22
CA GLY A 116 8.90 13.09 -10.89
C GLY A 116 8.14 12.57 -12.12
N TYR A 117 8.07 11.25 -12.31
CA TYR A 117 7.59 10.64 -13.54
C TYR A 117 6.06 10.76 -13.74
N SER A 118 5.30 10.83 -12.65
CA SER A 118 3.83 10.83 -12.75
C SER A 118 3.17 11.62 -11.62
N ASP A 119 2.05 12.24 -11.95
CA ASP A 119 1.17 12.88 -10.98
C ASP A 119 0.35 11.86 -10.18
N TYR A 120 0.22 10.63 -10.69
CA TYR A 120 -0.53 9.55 -10.06
C TYR A 120 0.25 8.24 -10.12
N TYR A 121 0.23 7.53 -8.99
CA TYR A 121 0.93 6.27 -8.82
C TYR A 121 -0.08 5.15 -8.58
N PRO A 122 -0.02 4.07 -9.38
CA PRO A 122 -0.80 2.88 -9.08
C PRO A 122 -0.36 2.30 -7.73
N LEU A 123 -1.35 1.88 -6.96
CA LEU A 123 -1.16 1.30 -5.64
C LEU A 123 -1.91 -0.01 -5.51
N ILE A 124 -1.29 -0.92 -4.78
CA ILE A 124 -1.78 -2.27 -4.55
C ILE A 124 -1.66 -2.56 -3.06
N CYS A 125 -2.69 -3.19 -2.52
CA CYS A 125 -2.71 -3.60 -1.14
C CYS A 125 -3.23 -5.04 -1.03
N PRO A 126 -2.33 -6.04 -0.96
CA PRO A 126 -2.70 -7.44 -0.91
C PRO A 126 -2.89 -7.90 0.54
N TYR A 127 -3.93 -8.71 0.76
CA TYR A 127 -4.25 -9.27 2.07
C TYR A 127 -4.90 -10.63 1.99
N ARG A 128 -4.98 -11.28 3.15
CA ARG A 128 -5.61 -12.58 3.29
C ARG A 128 -6.72 -12.54 4.33
N VAL A 129 -7.82 -13.22 4.04
CA VAL A 129 -8.86 -13.58 5.02
C VAL A 129 -9.13 -15.07 4.88
N GLY A 130 -8.88 -15.85 5.94
CA GLY A 130 -8.94 -17.31 5.85
C GLY A 130 -7.93 -17.83 4.82
N ASP A 131 -8.39 -18.59 3.83
CA ASP A 131 -7.57 -19.11 2.73
C ASP A 131 -7.63 -18.28 1.45
N THR A 132 -8.24 -17.11 1.51
CA THR A 132 -8.50 -16.30 0.33
C THR A 132 -7.53 -15.14 0.27
N LEU A 133 -6.83 -15.01 -0.87
CA LEU A 133 -6.06 -13.81 -1.21
C LEU A 133 -7.01 -12.79 -1.84
N PHE A 134 -6.94 -11.56 -1.34
CA PHE A 134 -7.64 -10.42 -1.88
C PHE A 134 -6.63 -9.34 -2.24
N ILE A 135 -6.94 -8.59 -3.29
CA ILE A 135 -6.09 -7.51 -3.77
C ILE A 135 -6.96 -6.28 -3.99
N ASN A 136 -6.69 -5.24 -3.20
CA ASN A 136 -7.23 -3.92 -3.47
C ASN A 136 -6.24 -3.15 -4.36
N ALA A 137 -6.77 -2.50 -5.38
CA ALA A 137 -5.98 -1.72 -6.33
C ALA A 137 -6.60 -0.34 -6.57
N GLY A 138 -5.76 0.67 -6.86
CA GLY A 138 -6.20 2.05 -6.99
C GLY A 138 -5.08 2.99 -7.41
N TYR A 139 -5.28 4.29 -7.17
CA TYR A 139 -4.31 5.34 -7.53
C TYR A 139 -4.16 6.35 -6.40
N ALA A 140 -2.93 6.82 -6.16
CA ALA A 140 -2.63 7.94 -5.26
C ALA A 140 -2.00 9.05 -6.07
N GLY A 141 -2.44 10.28 -5.83
CA GLY A 141 -1.76 11.47 -6.29
C GLY A 141 -0.39 11.61 -5.64
N SER A 142 0.54 12.23 -6.37
CA SER A 142 1.90 12.54 -5.90
C SER A 142 1.89 13.30 -4.56
N GLY A 143 0.93 14.20 -4.35
CA GLY A 143 0.74 14.95 -3.09
C GLY A 143 0.37 14.05 -1.90
N SER A 144 -0.51 13.07 -2.10
CA SER A 144 -0.89 12.10 -1.07
C SER A 144 0.30 11.22 -0.68
N VAL A 145 1.04 10.71 -1.67
CA VAL A 145 2.25 9.91 -1.44
C VAL A 145 3.30 10.73 -0.70
N ARG A 146 3.58 11.97 -1.13
CA ARG A 146 4.55 12.86 -0.48
C ARG A 146 4.15 13.15 0.96
N THR A 147 2.89 13.48 1.23
CA THR A 147 2.40 13.74 2.59
C THR A 147 2.64 12.54 3.51
N VAL A 148 2.33 11.34 3.05
CA VAL A 148 2.53 10.09 3.81
C VAL A 148 4.01 9.82 4.07
N LEU A 149 4.87 9.98 3.07
CA LEU A 149 6.32 9.80 3.23
C LEU A 149 6.90 10.84 4.19
N THR A 150 6.41 12.08 4.16
CA THR A 150 6.80 13.14 5.12
C THR A 150 6.38 12.77 6.54
N ILE A 151 5.12 12.38 6.76
CA ILE A 151 4.64 11.95 8.08
C ILE A 151 5.49 10.79 8.61
N LEU A 152 5.76 9.81 7.75
CA LEU A 152 6.59 8.66 8.11
C LEU A 152 8.03 9.07 8.47
N GLY A 153 8.63 9.98 7.69
CA GLY A 153 9.95 10.55 7.99
C GLY A 153 9.98 11.31 9.32
N ILE A 154 8.95 12.10 9.62
CA ILE A 154 8.80 12.80 10.89
C ILE A 154 8.72 11.79 12.04
N LEU A 155 7.79 10.84 11.98
CA LEU A 155 7.61 9.84 13.04
C LEU A 155 8.91 9.05 13.31
N ARG A 156 9.67 8.73 12.25
CA ARG A 156 10.97 8.04 12.36
C ARG A 156 12.06 8.88 13.00
N ASN A 157 12.19 10.14 12.62
CA ASN A 157 13.14 11.05 13.26
C ASN A 157 12.85 11.19 14.77
N TYR A 158 11.59 10.94 15.16
CA TYR A 158 11.15 10.92 16.55
C TYR A 158 11.15 9.51 17.18
N ALA A 159 11.42 8.46 16.41
CA ALA A 159 11.42 7.07 16.85
C ALA A 159 12.72 6.63 17.53
N SER A 160 13.64 7.54 17.87
CA SER A 160 14.79 7.22 18.73
C SER A 160 14.39 6.60 20.08
N ILE A 161 13.12 6.74 20.46
CA ILE A 161 12.50 6.22 21.69
C ILE A 161 11.44 5.12 21.45
N GLY A 162 11.27 4.62 20.22
CA GLY A 162 10.13 3.78 19.88
C GLY A 162 10.26 2.97 18.60
N ARG A 163 9.13 2.44 18.11
CA ARG A 163 9.02 1.72 16.84
C ARG A 163 7.92 2.33 16.00
N VAL A 164 8.17 2.44 14.69
CA VAL A 164 7.16 2.88 13.72
C VAL A 164 6.63 1.66 13.00
N ASN A 165 5.32 1.51 12.93
CA ASN A 165 4.67 0.46 12.16
C ASN A 165 3.80 1.10 11.07
N THR A 166 3.71 0.44 9.93
CA THR A 166 2.81 0.83 8.84
C THR A 166 1.99 -0.36 8.39
N SER A 167 0.68 -0.21 8.33
CA SER A 167 -0.22 -1.24 7.83
C SER A 167 -1.28 -0.64 6.93
N CYS A 168 -1.56 -1.30 5.82
CA CYS A 168 -2.68 -0.94 4.97
C CYS A 168 -3.86 -1.88 5.25
N MET A 169 -5.06 -1.32 5.42
CA MET A 169 -6.31 -2.06 5.55
C MET A 169 -6.89 -2.32 4.17
N CYS A 170 -6.84 -3.58 3.78
CA CYS A 170 -6.97 -3.91 2.38
C CYS A 170 -8.41 -4.32 1.98
N ARG A 171 -9.38 -4.35 2.91
CA ARG A 171 -10.79 -4.68 2.61
C ARG A 171 -11.65 -3.46 2.25
N ILE A 172 -11.11 -2.26 2.42
CA ILE A 172 -11.85 -1.02 2.17
C ILE A 172 -11.33 -0.41 0.87
N PRO A 173 -12.18 -0.14 -0.14
CA PRO A 173 -11.75 0.39 -1.44
C PRO A 173 -10.90 1.65 -1.35
N SER A 174 -11.17 2.51 -0.36
CA SER A 174 -10.40 3.74 -0.11
C SER A 174 -8.97 3.50 0.40
N MET A 175 -8.61 2.25 0.70
CA MET A 175 -7.30 1.81 1.19
C MET A 175 -6.78 2.63 2.37
N PRO A 176 -7.38 2.46 3.56
CA PRO A 176 -6.85 3.07 4.76
C PRO A 176 -5.41 2.63 4.99
N LEU A 177 -4.49 3.59 5.10
CA LEU A 177 -3.12 3.38 5.53
C LEU A 177 -2.99 3.91 6.96
N GLU A 178 -2.50 3.06 7.84
CA GLU A 178 -2.22 3.37 9.24
C GLU A 178 -0.71 3.41 9.44
N ILE A 179 -0.22 4.51 10.01
CA ILE A 179 1.16 4.71 10.42
C ILE A 179 1.12 4.99 11.91
N ALA A 180 1.78 4.16 12.71
CA ALA A 180 1.78 4.27 14.16
C ALA A 180 3.19 4.43 14.69
N LEU A 181 3.43 5.41 15.56
CA LEU A 181 4.61 5.48 16.43
C LEU A 181 4.23 4.92 17.80
N ILE A 182 4.96 3.89 18.23
CA ILE A 182 4.77 3.20 19.50
C ILE A 182 5.98 3.47 20.39
N SER A 183 5.77 4.04 21.57
CA SER A 183 6.82 4.32 22.55
C SER A 183 6.29 4.04 23.95
N GLY A 184 6.63 2.87 24.50
CA GLY A 184 6.16 2.43 25.81
C GLY A 184 4.64 2.26 25.86
N ASP A 185 3.99 2.98 26.77
CA ASP A 185 2.52 3.00 26.93
C ASP A 185 1.82 3.98 25.99
N LYS A 186 2.56 4.78 25.19
CA LYS A 186 2.02 5.81 24.30
C LYS A 186 2.02 5.37 22.84
N TYR A 187 0.97 5.75 22.12
CA TYR A 187 0.80 5.44 20.71
C TYR A 187 0.30 6.68 19.96
N LEU A 188 1.00 7.08 18.91
CA LEU A 188 0.52 8.08 17.96
C LEU A 188 0.15 7.38 16.65
N LEU A 189 -1.14 7.26 16.38
CA LEU A 189 -1.68 6.65 15.15
C LEU A 189 -2.09 7.75 14.17
N VAL A 190 -1.59 7.67 12.96
CA VAL A 190 -2.04 8.42 11.80
C VAL A 190 -2.71 7.47 10.84
N ARG A 191 -4.00 7.67 10.59
CA ARG A 191 -4.76 6.95 9.56
C ARG A 191 -5.09 7.90 8.42
N THR A 192 -4.84 7.47 7.19
CA THR A 192 -5.25 8.17 5.96
C THR A 192 -5.86 7.20 4.96
N TYR A 193 -6.39 7.69 3.86
CA TYR A 193 -6.91 6.88 2.75
C TYR A 193 -6.09 7.16 1.50
N MET A 194 -5.47 6.11 0.95
CA MET A 194 -4.49 6.26 -0.13
C MET A 194 -5.10 6.22 -1.52
N ASN A 195 -6.27 5.61 -1.67
CA ASN A 195 -6.90 5.52 -2.98
C ASN A 195 -7.68 6.81 -3.27
N ASP A 196 -7.02 7.78 -3.88
CA ASP A 196 -7.60 9.07 -4.28
C ASP A 196 -8.68 8.93 -5.37
N GLY A 197 -8.73 7.78 -6.05
CA GLY A 197 -9.82 7.44 -6.96
C GLY A 197 -11.13 7.07 -6.25
N GLN A 198 -11.15 6.94 -4.92
CA GLN A 198 -12.36 6.66 -4.15
C GLN A 198 -12.82 7.88 -3.35
N ALA A 199 -14.11 8.14 -3.40
CA ALA A 199 -14.72 9.08 -2.46
C ALA A 199 -14.61 8.54 -1.03
N VAL A 200 -14.12 9.38 -0.12
CA VAL A 200 -14.10 9.09 1.32
C VAL A 200 -15.13 9.98 1.98
N MET A 201 -15.99 9.40 2.81
CA MET A 201 -16.89 10.19 3.65
C MET A 201 -16.13 10.68 4.90
N GLY A 202 -16.14 12.00 5.12
CA GLY A 202 -15.51 12.63 6.27
C GLY A 202 -14.07 13.08 6.03
N SER A 203 -13.28 13.14 7.09
CA SER A 203 -11.90 13.64 7.01
C SER A 203 -10.94 12.61 6.41
N LYS A 204 -10.06 13.06 5.52
CA LYS A 204 -9.02 12.22 4.90
C LYS A 204 -8.04 11.66 5.92
N TYR A 205 -7.67 12.44 6.93
CA TYR A 205 -6.73 12.06 7.98
C TYR A 205 -7.41 12.00 9.33
N LEU A 206 -7.10 10.95 10.09
CA LEU A 206 -7.43 10.78 11.50
C LEU A 206 -6.12 10.58 12.27
N ILE A 207 -5.89 11.41 13.28
CA ILE A 207 -4.66 11.35 14.09
C ILE A 207 -5.08 11.19 15.56
N LEU A 208 -4.58 10.14 16.20
CA LEU A 208 -4.92 9.75 17.56
C LEU A 208 -3.64 9.62 18.39
N LEU A 209 -3.60 10.30 19.53
CA LEU A 209 -2.63 10.05 20.58
C LEU A 209 -3.32 9.27 21.68
N THR A 210 -2.78 8.11 22.03
CA THR A 210 -3.30 7.27 23.10
C THR A 210 -2.22 6.96 24.13
N ARG A 211 -2.64 6.64 25.35
CA ARG A 211 -1.79 6.16 26.44
C ARG A 211 -2.50 5.09 27.25
N GLY A 212 -1.86 3.95 27.44
CA GLY A 212 -2.44 2.82 28.17
C GLY A 212 -3.78 2.35 27.60
N GLY A 213 -3.98 2.49 26.28
CA GLY A 213 -5.24 2.17 25.59
C GLY A 213 -6.31 3.27 25.59
N ASN A 214 -6.11 4.38 26.30
CA ASN A 214 -7.06 5.50 26.33
C ASN A 214 -6.68 6.58 25.32
N VAL A 215 -7.66 7.14 24.62
CA VAL A 215 -7.44 8.28 23.72
C VAL A 215 -7.22 9.55 24.55
N ILE A 216 -6.04 10.15 24.42
CA ILE A 216 -5.71 11.44 25.03
C ILE A 216 -6.19 12.57 24.12
N SER A 217 -5.79 12.50 22.85
CA SER A 217 -6.06 13.54 21.86
C SER A 217 -6.51 12.89 20.55
N LYS A 218 -7.46 13.54 19.87
CA LYS A 218 -8.00 13.10 18.59
C LYS A 218 -8.21 14.29 17.67
N TYR A 219 -7.71 14.18 16.45
CA TYR A 219 -7.92 15.17 15.40
C TYR A 219 -8.32 14.50 14.09
N SER A 220 -9.26 15.11 13.40
CA SER A 220 -9.68 14.69 12.06
C SER A 220 -9.53 15.88 11.13
N THR A 221 -8.79 15.75 10.03
CA THR A 221 -8.54 16.85 9.09
C THR A 221 -8.49 16.37 7.65
N ASN A 222 -8.84 17.28 6.73
CA ASN A 222 -8.63 17.10 5.29
C ASN A 222 -7.31 17.72 4.81
N ASN A 223 -6.87 18.78 5.49
CA ASN A 223 -5.74 19.61 5.11
C ASN A 223 -4.68 19.60 6.22
N ASP A 224 -3.42 19.80 5.83
CA ASP A 224 -2.30 20.04 6.74
C ASP A 224 -2.13 19.00 7.89
N PRO A 225 -2.17 17.69 7.61
CA PRO A 225 -2.00 16.66 8.65
C PRO A 225 -0.62 16.70 9.32
N ILE A 226 0.39 17.27 8.63
CA ILE A 226 1.76 17.34 9.12
C ILE A 226 1.85 18.18 10.40
N ASP A 227 1.22 19.35 10.42
CA ASP A 227 1.24 20.25 11.58
C ASP A 227 0.57 19.61 12.80
N VAL A 228 -0.53 18.88 12.57
CA VAL A 228 -1.22 18.12 13.60
C VAL A 228 -0.36 16.98 14.13
N VAL A 229 0.34 16.25 13.26
CA VAL A 229 1.28 15.19 13.68
C VAL A 229 2.41 15.78 14.54
N VAL A 230 3.02 16.89 14.14
CA VAL A 230 4.08 17.55 14.92
C VAL A 230 3.55 18.02 16.27
N LYS A 231 2.35 18.61 16.32
CA LYS A 231 1.70 18.99 17.57
C LYS A 231 1.51 17.78 18.50
N MET A 232 0.95 16.68 17.99
CA MET A 232 0.68 15.49 18.81
C MET A 232 1.95 14.76 19.24
N LEU A 233 3.02 14.81 18.45
CA LEU A 233 4.34 14.34 18.86
C LEU A 233 4.89 15.12 20.06
N ASN A 234 4.72 16.44 20.07
CA ASN A 234 5.13 17.27 21.19
C ASN A 234 4.29 16.97 22.44
N GLU A 235 2.97 16.77 22.30
CA GLU A 235 2.10 16.32 23.40
C GLU A 235 2.56 14.95 23.95
N MET A 236 2.92 14.00 23.07
CA MET A 236 3.40 12.67 23.44
C MET A 236 4.70 12.72 24.26
N ARG A 237 5.58 13.71 24.01
CA ARG A 237 6.83 13.91 24.77
C ARG A 237 6.61 14.48 26.16
N SER A 238 5.64 15.38 26.30
CA SER A 238 5.37 16.10 27.55
C SER A 238 4.50 15.31 28.55
N ALA A 239 3.73 14.34 28.05
CA ALA A 239 2.91 13.44 28.86
C ALA A 239 3.74 12.37 29.60
#